data_AF-A0A0L0V9T0-F1
#
_entry.id   AF-A0A0L0V9T0-F1
#
_cell.length_a   1.000
_cell.length_b   1.000
_cell.length_c   1.000
_cell.angle_alpha   90.00
_cell.angle_beta   90.00
_cell.angle_gamma   90.00
#
_symmetry.space_group_name_H-M   'P 1'
#
loop_
_entity.id
_entity.type
_entity.pdbx_description
1 polymer ?
#
loop_
_entity_poly.entity_id
_entity_poly.type
_entity_poly.pdbx_seq_one_letter_code
_entity_poly.pdbx_strand_id
1 'polypeptide(L)'
;MPGGVIFNVEAGPDTADIRFTAYFERNLRELKAPLPLTIFKKTWQDEAIVYHSKKKAKLETTDLEKQDYTGWPYPSEYTQSYLEWFVDHQGFHTVLIRICDYEKFAGWLLTHKRITDQIVIKDGFMTRLRYDMNVRMNVLAHWVTLPDGRVSMANILILNKEIAQKAYGKARRYNELEFTENPYVLGGCRGSWGPATGKPPMKAVVGENKTVGNQQSSVKAVSNYSNNHQSSGQSQRDQEDQPKQSGSRPP
;
A
#
# COMPACT_ATOMS: atom_id res chain seq x y z
N MET A 1 -27.91 20.82 -33.54
CA MET A 1 -26.47 20.47 -33.59
C MET A 1 -25.98 20.35 -32.15
N PRO A 2 -25.39 19.22 -31.72
CA PRO A 2 -24.65 19.17 -30.47
C PRO A 2 -23.41 20.07 -30.57
N GLY A 3 -23.08 20.81 -29.51
CA GLY A 3 -21.90 21.69 -29.49
C GLY A 3 -20.61 20.86 -29.60
N GLY A 4 -19.70 21.27 -30.50
CA GLY A 4 -18.40 20.63 -30.66
C GLY A 4 -17.46 20.90 -29.47
N VAL A 5 -16.39 20.11 -29.36
CA VAL A 5 -15.33 20.31 -28.36
C VAL A 5 -14.61 21.63 -28.65
N ILE A 6 -14.44 22.47 -27.63
CA ILE A 6 -13.73 23.75 -27.71
C ILE A 6 -12.26 23.51 -27.33
N PHE A 7 -11.34 24.02 -28.15
CA PHE A 7 -9.91 23.98 -27.89
C PHE A 7 -9.44 25.38 -27.47
N ASN A 8 -9.16 25.59 -26.19
CA ASN A 8 -8.65 26.84 -25.66
C ASN A 8 -7.17 26.67 -25.25
N VAL A 9 -6.29 27.57 -25.70
CA VAL A 9 -4.86 27.58 -25.35
C VAL A 9 -4.65 27.91 -23.86
N GLU A 10 -5.56 28.66 -23.25
CA GLU A 10 -5.55 28.99 -21.82
C GLU A 10 -6.10 27.85 -20.95
N ALA A 11 -6.72 26.81 -21.55
CA ALA A 11 -7.17 25.62 -20.83
C ALA A 11 -5.98 24.70 -20.55
N GLY A 12 -5.15 25.09 -19.59
CA GLY A 12 -4.23 24.17 -18.94
C GLY A 12 -5.00 23.02 -18.27
N PRO A 13 -4.40 21.82 -18.13
CA PRO A 13 -5.00 20.77 -17.33
C PRO A 13 -5.17 21.27 -15.89
N ASP A 14 -6.31 20.97 -15.26
CA ASP A 14 -6.49 21.27 -13.85
C ASP A 14 -5.35 20.62 -13.05
N THR A 15 -4.73 21.40 -12.18
CA THR A 15 -3.38 21.16 -11.64
C THR A 15 -3.30 20.04 -10.61
N ALA A 16 -4.37 19.26 -10.48
CA ALA A 16 -4.41 17.98 -9.80
C ALA A 16 -4.75 16.90 -10.85
N ASP A 17 -3.72 16.27 -11.42
CA ASP A 17 -3.87 15.01 -12.20
C ASP A 17 -4.15 13.81 -11.26
N ILE A 18 -5.07 14.04 -10.31
CA ILE A 18 -5.57 13.08 -9.34
C ILE A 18 -6.83 12.50 -9.96
N ARG A 19 -6.77 11.23 -10.35
CA ARG A 19 -7.87 10.53 -11.01
C ARG A 19 -8.26 9.33 -10.19
N PHE A 20 -9.54 9.18 -9.92
CA PHE A 20 -10.08 8.02 -9.24
C PHE A 20 -10.94 7.21 -10.21
N THR A 21 -11.20 5.97 -9.83
CA THR A 21 -12.22 5.17 -10.51
C THR A 21 -13.59 5.62 -10.01
N ALA A 22 -14.65 5.52 -10.82
CA ALA A 22 -15.99 6.00 -10.47
C ALA A 22 -16.51 5.50 -9.10
N TYR A 23 -16.05 4.32 -8.67
CA TYR A 23 -16.29 3.78 -7.32
C TYR A 23 -15.72 4.67 -6.21
N PHE A 24 -14.43 5.04 -6.31
CA PHE A 24 -13.79 5.88 -5.30
C PHE A 24 -14.18 7.35 -5.43
N GLU A 25 -14.45 7.86 -6.65
CA GLU A 25 -15.06 9.18 -6.81
C GLU A 25 -16.39 9.29 -6.06
N ARG A 26 -17.24 8.28 -6.19
CA ARG A 26 -18.51 8.20 -5.44
C ARG A 26 -18.26 8.15 -3.94
N ASN A 27 -17.40 7.26 -3.45
CA ASN A 27 -17.09 7.16 -2.01
C ASN A 27 -16.51 8.45 -1.44
N LEU A 28 -15.69 9.18 -2.20
CA LEU A 28 -15.14 10.48 -1.83
C LEU A 28 -16.23 11.56 -1.74
N ARG A 29 -17.14 11.62 -2.73
CA ARG A 29 -18.27 12.57 -2.74
C ARG A 29 -19.38 12.23 -1.75
N GLU A 30 -19.51 10.98 -1.32
CA GLU A 30 -20.45 10.53 -0.28
C GLU A 30 -19.80 10.46 1.12
N LEU A 31 -18.48 10.69 1.25
CA LEU A 31 -17.66 10.44 2.46
C LEU A 31 -17.95 9.08 3.10
N LYS A 32 -17.98 8.05 2.25
CA LYS A 32 -18.41 6.69 2.58
C LYS A 32 -17.24 5.71 2.52
N ALA A 33 -17.16 4.81 3.50
CA ALA A 33 -16.18 3.74 3.50
C ALA A 33 -16.40 2.72 2.34
N PRO A 34 -15.34 2.10 1.79
CA PRO A 34 -13.93 2.29 2.15
C PRO A 34 -13.26 3.47 1.43
N LEU A 35 -12.39 4.19 2.15
CA LEU A 35 -11.39 5.12 1.62
C LEU A 35 -10.02 4.87 2.30
N PRO A 36 -9.28 3.83 1.89
CA PRO A 36 -7.95 3.53 2.41
C PRO A 36 -6.95 4.59 1.96
N LEU A 37 -5.99 5.01 2.79
CA LEU A 37 -5.02 6.03 2.37
C LEU A 37 -4.19 5.63 1.14
N THR A 38 -3.94 4.34 0.94
CA THR A 38 -3.16 3.81 -0.18
C THR A 38 -3.74 4.15 -1.58
N ILE A 39 -5.01 4.57 -1.68
CA ILE A 39 -5.60 5.03 -2.96
C ILE A 39 -5.15 6.45 -3.38
N PHE A 40 -4.57 7.23 -2.46
CA PHE A 40 -4.07 8.57 -2.75
C PHE A 40 -2.65 8.58 -3.34
N LYS A 41 -1.99 7.40 -3.37
CA LYS A 41 -0.68 7.22 -4.00
C LYS A 41 -0.80 7.31 -5.53
N LYS A 42 -0.15 8.31 -6.14
CA LYS A 42 -0.23 8.58 -7.59
C LYS A 42 0.05 7.34 -8.46
N THR A 43 1.06 6.53 -8.13
CA THR A 43 1.36 5.30 -8.89
C THR A 43 0.20 4.30 -8.88
N TRP A 44 -0.53 4.19 -7.77
CA TRP A 44 -1.70 3.32 -7.69
C TRP A 44 -2.87 3.89 -8.50
N GLN A 45 -3.07 5.22 -8.50
CA GLN A 45 -4.10 5.88 -9.31
C GLN A 45 -3.87 5.62 -10.81
N ASP A 46 -2.64 5.78 -11.27
CA ASP A 46 -2.27 5.57 -12.68
C ASP A 46 -2.51 4.12 -13.10
N GLU A 47 -2.09 3.15 -12.28
CA GLU A 47 -2.38 1.71 -12.51
C GLU A 47 -3.88 1.42 -12.50
N ALA A 48 -4.65 2.00 -11.57
CA ALA A 48 -6.09 1.80 -11.47
C ALA A 48 -6.85 2.33 -12.70
N ILE A 49 -6.46 3.49 -13.22
CA ILE A 49 -7.04 4.07 -14.45
C ILE A 49 -6.69 3.20 -15.68
N VAL A 50 -5.45 2.72 -15.79
CA VAL A 50 -5.03 1.81 -16.87
C VAL A 50 -5.80 0.48 -16.80
N TYR A 51 -5.97 -0.08 -15.60
CA TYR A 51 -6.74 -1.31 -15.38
C TYR A 51 -8.21 -1.15 -15.78
N HIS A 52 -8.87 -0.08 -15.32
CA HIS A 52 -10.27 0.18 -15.65
C HIS A 52 -10.49 0.40 -17.16
N SER A 53 -9.59 1.12 -17.84
CA SER A 53 -9.61 1.29 -19.29
C SER A 53 -9.55 -0.05 -20.02
N LYS A 54 -8.64 -0.95 -19.62
CA LYS A 54 -8.53 -2.31 -20.17
C LYS A 54 -9.73 -3.21 -19.87
N LYS A 55 -10.39 -3.02 -18.72
CA LYS A 55 -11.58 -3.81 -18.32
C LYS A 55 -12.83 -3.36 -19.08
N LYS A 56 -13.05 -2.05 -19.24
CA LYS A 56 -14.20 -1.50 -20.00
C LYS A 56 -14.17 -1.93 -21.47
N ALA A 57 -12.99 -1.99 -22.08
CA ALA A 57 -12.80 -2.50 -23.45
C ALA A 57 -13.13 -4.01 -23.63
N LYS A 58 -13.45 -4.74 -22.56
CA LYS A 58 -13.80 -6.18 -22.60
C LYS A 58 -15.24 -6.48 -22.15
N LEU A 59 -15.97 -5.48 -21.66
CA LEU A 59 -17.30 -5.63 -21.08
C LEU A 59 -18.15 -4.39 -21.42
N GLU A 60 -18.86 -4.45 -22.54
CA GLU A 60 -20.16 -3.80 -22.61
C GLU A 60 -21.16 -4.63 -21.79
N THR A 61 -22.07 -3.96 -21.08
CA THR A 61 -22.96 -4.54 -20.05
C THR A 61 -22.26 -5.13 -18.82
N THR A 62 -22.11 -4.32 -17.77
CA THR A 62 -22.14 -4.81 -16.39
C THR A 62 -22.76 -3.74 -15.50
N ASP A 63 -23.72 -4.17 -14.69
CA ASP A 63 -24.58 -3.29 -13.90
C ASP A 63 -23.81 -2.46 -12.85
N LEU A 64 -24.20 -1.19 -12.69
CA LEU A 64 -23.58 -0.25 -11.74
C LEU A 64 -24.09 -0.43 -10.31
N GLU A 65 -25.06 -1.32 -10.09
CA GLU A 65 -25.67 -1.57 -8.78
C GLU A 65 -24.80 -2.39 -7.80
N LYS A 66 -23.75 -3.07 -8.28
CA LYS A 66 -22.86 -3.83 -7.37
C LYS A 66 -22.00 -2.91 -6.52
N GLN A 67 -22.26 -2.89 -5.21
CA GLN A 67 -21.52 -2.10 -4.22
C GLN A 67 -20.09 -2.62 -3.94
N ASP A 68 -19.69 -3.74 -4.53
CA ASP A 68 -18.38 -4.36 -4.33
C ASP A 68 -17.32 -3.78 -5.27
N TYR A 69 -16.16 -3.45 -4.71
CA TYR A 69 -15.02 -2.98 -5.48
C TYR A 69 -14.41 -4.10 -6.34
N THR A 70 -14.40 -3.92 -7.66
CA THR A 70 -13.82 -4.88 -8.62
C THR A 70 -12.72 -4.26 -9.51
N GLY A 71 -12.09 -3.18 -9.03
CA GLY A 71 -11.01 -2.48 -9.72
C GLY A 71 -9.62 -3.05 -9.44
N TRP A 72 -8.59 -2.24 -9.65
CA TRP A 72 -7.20 -2.59 -9.35
C TRP A 72 -6.99 -2.74 -7.83
N PRO A 73 -6.44 -3.85 -7.32
CA PRO A 73 -6.27 -4.03 -5.87
C PRO A 73 -5.45 -2.91 -5.26
N TYR A 74 -5.91 -2.34 -4.15
CA TYR A 74 -5.16 -1.36 -3.37
C TYR A 74 -4.32 -2.06 -2.28
N PRO A 75 -3.09 -1.59 -2.01
CA PRO A 75 -2.30 -2.11 -0.90
C PRO A 75 -2.99 -1.93 0.45
N SER A 76 -2.67 -2.81 1.40
CA SER A 76 -3.12 -2.69 2.77
C SER A 76 -2.46 -1.49 3.45
N GLU A 77 -3.22 -0.64 4.13
CA GLU A 77 -2.66 0.47 4.92
C GLU A 77 -1.68 -0.01 6.01
N TYR A 78 -1.85 -1.25 6.48
CA TYR A 78 -0.90 -1.88 7.41
C TYR A 78 0.50 -2.10 6.85
N THR A 79 0.73 -2.00 5.54
CA THR A 79 2.05 -2.15 4.91
C THR A 79 2.64 -0.82 4.42
N GLN A 80 2.00 0.33 4.69
CA GLN A 80 2.57 1.65 4.39
C GLN A 80 3.72 1.99 5.33
N SER A 81 4.82 2.51 4.77
CA SER A 81 5.87 3.17 5.56
C SER A 81 5.39 4.50 6.18
N TYR A 82 6.18 5.09 7.07
CA TYR A 82 5.91 6.43 7.61
C TYR A 82 5.75 7.47 6.50
N LEU A 83 6.69 7.49 5.55
CA LEU A 83 6.71 8.46 4.48
C LEU A 83 5.51 8.29 3.54
N GLU A 84 5.17 7.05 3.18
CA GLU A 84 3.97 6.78 2.37
C GLU A 84 2.70 7.23 3.09
N TRP A 85 2.51 6.87 4.37
CA TRP A 85 1.36 7.36 5.13
C TRP A 85 1.30 8.89 5.17
N PHE A 86 2.44 9.56 5.33
CA PHE A 86 2.51 11.02 5.40
C PHE A 86 2.16 11.70 4.07
N VAL A 87 2.60 11.13 2.95
CA VAL A 87 2.26 11.60 1.59
C VAL A 87 0.80 11.29 1.26
N ASP A 88 0.35 10.07 1.51
CA ASP A 88 -1.01 9.61 1.20
C ASP A 88 -2.07 10.36 2.03
N HIS A 89 -1.77 10.69 3.29
CA HIS A 89 -2.64 11.53 4.12
C HIS A 89 -2.70 12.99 3.63
N GLN A 90 -1.62 13.54 3.04
CA GLN A 90 -1.68 14.83 2.36
C GLN A 90 -2.46 14.75 1.05
N GLY A 91 -2.35 13.64 0.32
CA GLY A 91 -3.17 13.34 -0.84
C GLY A 91 -4.66 13.36 -0.51
N PHE A 92 -5.07 12.66 0.57
CA PHE A 92 -6.46 12.67 1.04
C PHE A 92 -6.96 14.08 1.38
N HIS A 93 -6.18 14.84 2.15
CA HIS A 93 -6.49 16.24 2.47
C HIS A 93 -6.65 17.11 1.21
N THR A 94 -5.75 16.95 0.23
CA THR A 94 -5.78 17.70 -1.04
C THR A 94 -7.04 17.39 -1.84
N VAL A 95 -7.47 16.13 -1.88
CA VAL A 95 -8.69 15.68 -2.56
C VAL A 95 -9.95 16.25 -1.90
N LEU A 96 -10.02 16.21 -0.56
CA LEU A 96 -11.15 16.77 0.18
C LEU A 96 -11.41 18.24 -0.15
N ILE A 97 -10.35 19.03 -0.33
CA ILE A 97 -10.47 20.44 -0.73
C ILE A 97 -10.75 20.55 -2.24
N ARG A 98 -9.84 20.04 -3.10
CA ARG A 98 -9.86 20.36 -4.54
C ARG A 98 -10.94 19.65 -5.35
N ILE A 99 -11.41 18.48 -4.91
CA ILE A 99 -12.32 17.62 -5.70
C ILE A 99 -13.70 17.50 -5.03
N CYS A 100 -13.73 17.49 -3.69
CA CYS A 100 -14.95 17.22 -2.91
C CYS A 100 -15.60 18.46 -2.28
N ASP A 101 -14.91 19.61 -2.24
CA ASP A 101 -15.38 20.84 -1.59
C ASP A 101 -15.75 20.67 -0.10
N TYR A 102 -14.97 19.86 0.62
CA TYR A 102 -15.17 19.53 2.03
C TYR A 102 -14.17 20.22 2.96
N GLU A 103 -13.99 21.54 2.83
CA GLU A 103 -13.05 22.34 3.63
C GLU A 103 -13.15 22.07 5.14
N LYS A 104 -14.38 22.03 5.68
CA LYS A 104 -14.62 21.77 7.11
C LYS A 104 -14.06 20.41 7.54
N PHE A 105 -14.27 19.36 6.74
CA PHE A 105 -13.78 18.02 7.06
C PHE A 105 -12.26 17.89 6.80
N ALA A 106 -11.72 18.58 5.79
CA ALA A 106 -10.28 18.70 5.60
C ALA A 106 -9.58 19.32 6.83
N GLY A 107 -10.16 20.38 7.41
CA GLY A 107 -9.69 20.96 8.68
C GLY A 107 -9.80 20.00 9.88
N TRP A 108 -10.82 19.14 9.91
CA TRP A 108 -10.94 18.08 10.92
C TRP A 108 -9.85 17.01 10.74
N LEU A 109 -9.56 16.61 9.49
CA LEU A 109 -8.52 15.65 9.14
C LEU A 109 -7.11 16.16 9.52
N LEU A 110 -6.82 17.45 9.34
CA LEU A 110 -5.56 18.05 9.81
C LEU A 110 -5.44 18.05 11.34
N THR A 111 -6.53 18.26 12.06
CA THR A 111 -6.54 18.23 13.53
C THR A 111 -6.33 16.79 14.04
N HIS A 112 -7.03 15.83 13.45
CA HIS A 112 -6.80 14.39 13.68
C HIS A 112 -5.34 13.99 13.40
N LYS A 113 -4.74 14.45 12.30
CA LYS A 113 -3.30 14.24 12.03
C LYS A 113 -2.41 14.75 13.16
N ARG A 114 -2.64 15.95 13.70
CA ARG A 114 -1.85 16.45 14.84
C ARG A 114 -2.00 15.55 16.08
N ILE A 115 -3.18 14.98 16.30
CA ILE A 115 -3.40 13.99 17.38
C ILE A 115 -2.61 12.71 17.11
N THR A 116 -2.56 12.22 15.87
CA THR A 116 -1.79 11.01 15.54
C THR A 116 -0.28 11.28 15.62
N ASP A 117 0.18 12.46 15.22
CA ASP A 117 1.58 12.91 15.37
C ASP A 117 2.01 12.94 16.86
N GLN A 118 1.12 13.32 17.78
CA GLN A 118 1.37 13.20 19.23
C GLN A 118 1.42 11.74 19.71
N ILE A 119 0.59 10.86 19.15
CA ILE A 119 0.58 9.42 19.50
C ILE A 119 1.90 8.75 19.07
N VAL A 120 2.47 9.05 17.90
CA VAL A 120 3.74 8.41 17.49
C VAL A 120 4.93 8.83 18.36
N ILE A 121 4.98 10.09 18.80
CA ILE A 121 6.03 10.58 19.71
C ILE A 121 6.02 9.81 21.03
N LYS A 122 4.84 9.46 21.54
CA LYS A 122 4.68 8.82 22.85
C LYS A 122 4.68 7.30 22.81
N ASP A 123 3.96 6.73 21.84
CA ASP A 123 3.50 5.34 21.85
C ASP A 123 3.95 4.55 20.59
N GLY A 124 4.80 5.15 19.74
CA GLY A 124 5.41 4.49 18.58
C GLY A 124 4.54 4.42 17.32
N PHE A 125 5.18 4.09 16.20
CA PHE A 125 4.59 4.18 14.85
C PHE A 125 3.32 3.35 14.69
N MET A 126 3.35 2.11 15.17
CA MET A 126 2.25 1.17 15.01
C MET A 126 1.03 1.55 15.86
N THR A 127 1.23 2.19 17.01
CA THR A 127 0.11 2.74 17.79
C THR A 127 -0.59 3.85 17.01
N ARG A 128 0.18 4.78 16.43
CA ARG A 128 -0.33 5.85 15.55
C ARG A 128 -1.08 5.29 14.35
N LEU A 129 -0.49 4.36 13.60
CA LEU A 129 -1.13 3.78 12.40
C LEU A 129 -2.45 3.07 12.75
N ARG A 130 -2.44 2.27 13.82
CA ARG A 130 -3.65 1.57 14.31
C ARG A 130 -4.72 2.56 14.78
N TYR A 131 -4.36 3.64 15.47
CA TYR A 131 -5.31 4.69 15.87
C TYR A 131 -5.92 5.40 14.65
N ASP A 132 -5.07 5.86 13.73
CA ASP A 132 -5.47 6.58 12.53
C ASP A 132 -6.50 5.79 11.69
N MET A 133 -6.16 4.55 11.35
CA MET A 133 -7.04 3.67 10.58
C MET A 133 -8.39 3.44 11.27
N ASN A 134 -8.41 3.22 12.59
CA ASN A 134 -9.67 3.01 13.31
C ASN A 134 -10.54 4.27 13.34
N VAL A 135 -9.96 5.46 13.58
CA VAL A 135 -10.72 6.71 13.59
C VAL A 135 -11.28 7.02 12.20
N ARG A 136 -10.46 6.92 11.14
CA ARG A 136 -10.90 7.17 9.76
C ARG A 136 -11.97 6.16 9.30
N MET A 137 -11.79 4.87 9.56
CA MET A 137 -12.80 3.88 9.19
C MET A 137 -14.11 4.08 9.94
N ASN A 138 -14.06 4.41 11.24
CA ASN A 138 -15.28 4.65 12.02
C ASN A 138 -16.05 5.89 11.53
N VAL A 139 -15.38 7.02 11.27
CA VAL A 139 -16.05 8.26 10.83
C VAL A 139 -16.68 8.12 9.44
N LEU A 140 -16.08 7.31 8.55
CA LEU A 140 -16.58 7.04 7.20
C LEU A 140 -17.63 5.91 7.12
N ALA A 141 -17.73 5.06 8.14
CA ALA A 141 -18.69 3.94 8.19
C ALA A 141 -19.92 4.24 9.07
N HIS A 142 -19.78 5.11 10.07
CA HIS A 142 -20.80 5.33 11.10
C HIS A 142 -21.06 6.81 11.32
N TRP A 143 -22.12 7.31 10.69
CA TRP A 143 -22.64 8.66 10.93
C TRP A 143 -23.48 8.66 12.22
N VAL A 144 -23.30 9.69 13.03
CA VAL A 144 -23.92 9.88 14.34
C VAL A 144 -25.22 10.66 14.18
N THR A 145 -26.31 10.16 14.73
CA THR A 145 -27.58 10.90 14.85
C THR A 145 -27.49 11.91 15.99
N LEU A 146 -27.78 13.17 15.71
CA LEU A 146 -27.83 14.28 16.65
C LEU A 146 -29.19 14.29 17.40
N PRO A 147 -29.31 14.99 18.55
CA PRO A 147 -30.57 15.08 19.30
C PRO A 147 -31.77 15.65 18.52
N ASP A 148 -31.51 16.39 17.44
CA ASP A 148 -32.53 16.95 16.54
C ASP A 148 -32.87 16.04 15.34
N GLY A 149 -32.37 14.81 15.33
CA GLY A 149 -32.61 13.81 14.28
C GLY A 149 -31.73 13.96 13.03
N ARG A 150 -30.92 15.02 12.91
CA ARG A 150 -29.95 15.15 11.80
C ARG A 150 -28.78 14.17 11.96
N VAL A 151 -28.17 13.78 10.87
CA VAL A 151 -26.95 12.94 10.87
C VAL A 151 -25.69 13.79 10.69
N SER A 152 -24.60 13.39 11.33
CA SER A 152 -23.29 14.05 11.24
C SER A 152 -22.16 13.03 11.33
N MET A 153 -21.01 13.32 10.72
CA MET A 153 -19.81 12.50 10.95
C MET A 153 -19.35 12.62 12.41
N ALA A 154 -18.82 11.52 12.96
CA ALA A 154 -18.22 11.50 14.29
C ALA A 154 -17.12 12.57 14.44
N ASN A 155 -17.06 13.22 15.60
CA ASN A 155 -16.09 14.28 15.87
C ASN A 155 -14.66 13.71 16.03
N ILE A 156 -13.79 13.97 15.06
CA ILE A 156 -12.37 13.56 15.05
C ILE A 156 -11.41 14.68 15.52
N LEU A 157 -11.92 15.83 15.98
CA LEU A 157 -11.11 16.92 16.54
C LEU A 157 -10.55 16.62 17.94
N ILE A 158 -10.97 15.52 18.56
CA ILE A 158 -10.62 15.14 19.93
C ILE A 158 -9.96 13.77 19.97
N LEU A 159 -9.01 13.58 20.90
CA LEU A 159 -8.37 12.29 21.12
C LEU A 159 -9.40 11.27 21.64
N ASN A 160 -9.73 10.27 20.83
CA ASN A 160 -10.53 9.14 21.29
C ASN A 160 -9.65 8.22 22.16
N LYS A 161 -9.68 8.46 23.47
CA LYS A 161 -8.86 7.74 24.45
C LYS A 161 -9.05 6.23 24.40
N GLU A 162 -10.26 5.74 24.12
CA GLU A 162 -10.56 4.31 24.04
C GLU A 162 -9.90 3.66 22.80
N ILE A 163 -10.03 4.29 21.62
CA ILE A 163 -9.35 3.82 20.40
C ILE A 163 -7.83 3.89 20.59
N ALA A 164 -7.30 4.96 21.20
CA ALA A 164 -5.87 5.09 21.48
C ALA A 164 -5.36 3.99 22.43
N GLN A 165 -6.08 3.71 23.51
CA GLN A 165 -5.72 2.65 24.46
C GLN A 165 -5.80 1.25 23.82
N LYS A 166 -6.79 0.99 22.95
CA LYS A 166 -6.89 -0.25 22.18
C LYS A 166 -5.75 -0.40 21.16
N ALA A 167 -5.40 0.69 20.45
CA ALA A 167 -4.27 0.72 19.53
C ALA A 167 -2.94 0.44 20.25
N TYR A 168 -2.69 1.12 21.36
CA TYR A 168 -1.50 0.94 22.20
C TYR A 168 -1.43 -0.49 22.75
N GLY A 169 -2.52 -0.99 23.33
CA GLY A 169 -2.59 -2.34 23.88
C GLY A 169 -2.30 -3.41 22.83
N LYS A 170 -2.75 -3.21 21.58
CA LYS A 170 -2.46 -4.12 20.45
C LYS A 170 -1.00 -4.03 20.01
N ALA A 171 -0.45 -2.82 19.85
CA ALA A 171 0.95 -2.62 19.50
C ALA A 171 1.90 -3.20 20.58
N ARG A 172 1.61 -2.95 21.87
CA ARG A 172 2.32 -3.56 23.00
C ARG A 172 2.25 -5.08 22.98
N ARG A 173 1.06 -5.67 22.79
CA ARG A 173 0.88 -7.13 22.74
C ARG A 173 1.67 -7.81 21.62
N TYR A 174 1.93 -7.09 20.53
CA TYR A 174 2.69 -7.59 19.39
C TYR A 174 4.16 -7.17 19.41
N ASN A 175 4.64 -6.55 20.50
CA ASN A 175 6.00 -6.01 20.61
C ASN A 175 6.33 -5.09 19.41
N GLU A 176 5.48 -4.09 19.18
CA GLU A 176 5.56 -3.12 18.07
C GLU A 176 5.96 -1.70 18.50
N LEU A 177 6.02 -1.42 19.81
CA LEU A 177 6.20 -0.05 20.34
C LEU A 177 7.57 0.56 19.98
N GLU A 178 8.64 -0.25 20.08
CA GLU A 178 10.02 0.19 19.84
C GLU A 178 10.38 0.36 18.35
N PHE A 179 9.44 0.08 17.44
CA PHE A 179 9.68 0.24 16.01
C PHE A 179 9.47 1.69 15.58
N THR A 180 10.57 2.34 15.18
CA THR A 180 10.58 3.69 14.58
C THR A 180 9.90 3.74 13.20
N GLU A 181 9.88 2.62 12.50
CA GLU A 181 9.32 2.45 11.16
C GLU A 181 8.48 1.17 11.08
N ASN A 182 7.54 1.06 10.14
CA ASN A 182 6.59 -0.05 10.08
C ASN A 182 7.28 -1.42 9.87
N PRO A 183 7.19 -2.36 10.83
CA PRO A 183 7.78 -3.68 10.67
C PRO A 183 7.11 -4.53 9.57
N TYR A 184 5.88 -4.20 9.16
CA TYR A 184 5.09 -4.91 8.14
C TYR A 184 5.20 -4.32 6.72
N VAL A 185 6.06 -3.31 6.50
CA VAL A 185 6.41 -2.87 5.13
C VAL A 185 6.95 -4.06 4.32
N LEU A 186 6.68 -4.07 3.02
CA LEU A 186 7.15 -5.12 2.11
C LEU A 186 8.69 -5.21 2.15
N GLY A 187 9.22 -6.40 2.45
CA GLY A 187 10.66 -6.61 2.66
C GLY A 187 11.18 -6.22 4.06
N GLY A 188 10.34 -5.62 4.91
CA GLY A 188 10.66 -5.33 6.31
C GLY A 188 10.77 -6.59 7.19
N CYS A 189 11.26 -6.41 8.42
CA CYS A 189 11.56 -7.50 9.36
C CYS A 189 10.36 -8.39 9.73
N ARG A 190 9.13 -7.91 9.54
CA ARG A 190 7.87 -8.66 9.67
C ARG A 190 6.99 -8.51 8.43
N GLY A 191 7.54 -8.20 7.26
CA GLY A 191 6.78 -7.98 6.01
C GLY A 191 5.97 -9.21 5.54
N SER A 192 6.27 -10.41 6.05
CA SER A 192 5.49 -11.63 5.81
C SER A 192 4.46 -11.94 6.90
N TRP A 193 4.48 -11.24 8.04
CA TRP A 193 3.62 -11.50 9.19
C TRP A 193 2.24 -10.88 8.98
N GLY A 194 1.20 -11.45 9.59
CA GLY A 194 -0.14 -10.89 9.58
C GLY A 194 -0.27 -9.69 10.54
N PRO A 195 -0.45 -8.44 10.07
CA PRO A 195 -0.53 -7.26 10.94
C PRO A 195 -1.80 -7.22 11.82
N ALA A 196 -2.81 -8.02 11.46
CA ALA A 196 -4.02 -8.25 12.24
C ALA A 196 -3.79 -9.19 13.44
N THR A 197 -2.86 -10.14 13.33
CA THR A 197 -2.59 -11.22 14.31
C THR A 197 -1.29 -11.03 15.08
N GLY A 198 -0.34 -10.25 14.57
CA GLY A 198 1.00 -10.05 15.14
C GLY A 198 1.87 -11.31 15.06
N LYS A 199 1.67 -12.17 14.06
CA LYS A 199 2.34 -13.47 13.94
C LYS A 199 2.87 -13.74 12.53
N PRO A 200 3.95 -14.54 12.38
CA PRO A 200 4.37 -15.06 11.08
C PRO A 200 3.24 -15.89 10.45
N PRO A 201 3.26 -16.09 9.12
CA PRO A 201 2.30 -16.95 8.46
C PRO A 201 2.48 -18.38 8.99
N MET A 202 1.38 -19.12 9.15
CA MET A 202 1.50 -20.55 9.41
C MET A 202 2.26 -21.19 8.25
N LYS A 203 3.37 -21.87 8.56
CA LYS A 203 4.02 -22.74 7.57
C LYS A 203 2.97 -23.73 7.10
N ALA A 204 2.66 -23.73 5.81
CA ALA A 204 1.97 -24.86 5.21
C ALA A 204 2.80 -26.11 5.52
N VAL A 205 2.18 -27.12 6.13
CA VAL A 205 2.79 -28.44 6.21
C VAL A 205 2.77 -28.98 4.79
N VAL A 206 3.84 -28.70 4.05
CA VAL A 206 4.17 -29.48 2.85
C VAL A 206 4.40 -30.89 3.37
N GLY A 207 3.42 -31.76 3.15
CA GLY A 207 3.58 -33.17 3.45
C GLY A 207 4.77 -33.70 2.66
N GLU A 208 5.84 -34.08 3.35
CA GLU A 208 6.92 -34.85 2.76
C GLU A 208 6.36 -36.23 2.35
N ASN A 209 5.77 -36.31 1.17
CA ASN A 209 5.48 -37.58 0.53
C ASN A 209 6.82 -38.23 0.15
N LYS A 210 7.38 -38.98 1.11
CA LYS A 210 8.44 -39.96 0.88
C LYS A 210 7.89 -41.11 0.05
N THR A 211 7.84 -40.95 -1.27
CA THR A 211 7.66 -42.06 -2.20
C THR A 211 9.03 -42.64 -2.57
N VAL A 212 9.31 -43.86 -2.11
CA VAL A 212 10.51 -44.62 -2.46
C VAL A 212 10.15 -45.73 -3.45
N GLY A 213 10.80 -45.70 -4.62
CA GLY A 213 10.87 -46.79 -5.60
C GLY A 213 9.71 -46.89 -6.62
N ASN A 214 9.89 -47.49 -7.80
CA ASN A 214 11.13 -47.80 -8.56
C ASN A 214 10.75 -48.19 -10.02
N GLN A 215 11.66 -48.02 -11.01
CA GLN A 215 11.65 -48.65 -12.36
C GLN A 215 10.48 -48.33 -13.34
N GLN A 216 10.59 -48.34 -14.69
CA GLN A 216 11.72 -48.20 -15.64
C GLN A 216 11.19 -47.91 -17.08
N SER A 217 11.98 -47.19 -17.89
CA SER A 217 12.14 -47.33 -19.38
C SER A 217 10.98 -47.18 -20.38
N SER A 218 11.09 -46.20 -21.31
CA SER A 218 11.17 -46.46 -22.77
C SER A 218 11.61 -45.19 -23.56
N VAL A 219 12.07 -45.35 -24.81
CA VAL A 219 12.86 -44.35 -25.57
C VAL A 219 12.34 -44.17 -27.01
N LYS A 220 12.33 -42.91 -27.51
CA LYS A 220 12.58 -42.42 -28.91
C LYS A 220 12.23 -40.92 -28.98
N ALA A 221 13.16 -39.98 -29.17
CA ALA A 221 13.77 -39.52 -30.45
C ALA A 221 12.70 -38.98 -31.43
N VAL A 222 12.67 -37.69 -31.82
CA VAL A 222 13.55 -36.91 -32.75
C VAL A 222 13.06 -35.43 -32.67
N SER A 223 13.77 -34.31 -32.95
CA SER A 223 14.93 -33.97 -33.81
C SER A 223 15.89 -32.91 -33.17
N ASN A 224 16.78 -32.30 -33.98
CA ASN A 224 17.71 -31.21 -33.63
C ASN A 224 17.29 -29.85 -34.21
N TYR A 225 17.81 -28.76 -33.63
CA TYR A 225 18.59 -27.77 -34.40
C TYR A 225 19.73 -27.22 -33.54
N SER A 226 20.97 -27.59 -33.89
CA SER A 226 22.18 -26.89 -33.47
C SER A 226 22.65 -26.04 -34.63
N ASN A 227 23.22 -24.87 -34.34
CA ASN A 227 24.25 -24.30 -35.20
C ASN A 227 25.34 -23.70 -34.33
N ASN A 228 26.60 -24.01 -34.65
CA ASN A 228 27.75 -23.80 -33.79
C ASN A 228 28.98 -23.50 -34.65
N HIS A 229 29.67 -22.39 -34.36
CA HIS A 229 31.08 -22.12 -34.71
C HIS A 229 31.60 -21.18 -33.61
N GLN A 230 32.62 -21.51 -32.80
CA GLN A 230 34.04 -21.84 -33.11
C GLN A 230 34.72 -20.75 -33.96
N SER A 231 35.97 -20.32 -33.74
CA SER A 231 37.08 -20.67 -32.80
C SER A 231 37.88 -19.35 -32.57
N SER A 232 38.89 -19.17 -31.71
CA SER A 232 39.94 -19.99 -31.08
C SER A 232 40.47 -19.26 -29.82
N GLY A 233 41.04 -19.91 -28.78
CA GLY A 233 42.46 -20.32 -28.66
C GLY A 233 43.37 -19.14 -28.24
N GLN A 234 44.21 -19.18 -27.20
CA GLN A 234 44.89 -20.30 -26.50
C GLN A 234 45.12 -20.04 -24.99
N SER A 235 45.49 -21.10 -24.28
CA SER A 235 45.84 -21.13 -22.84
C SER A 235 47.29 -20.73 -22.56
N GLN A 236 47.58 -20.25 -21.34
CA GLN A 236 48.60 -20.85 -20.47
C GLN A 236 48.47 -20.40 -18.99
N ARG A 237 49.00 -21.24 -18.09
CA ARG A 237 49.19 -20.99 -16.64
C ARG A 237 50.66 -20.51 -16.45
N ASP A 238 51.09 -19.88 -15.37
CA ASP A 238 51.32 -20.49 -14.05
C ASP A 238 51.88 -19.49 -13.02
N GLN A 239 51.72 -19.86 -11.74
CA GLN A 239 52.58 -19.60 -10.56
C GLN A 239 52.60 -18.25 -9.80
N GLU A 240 52.90 -18.44 -8.52
CA GLU A 240 52.92 -17.51 -7.38
C GLU A 240 54.29 -16.83 -7.24
N ASP A 241 54.37 -15.66 -6.57
CA ASP A 241 54.97 -15.62 -5.22
C ASP A 241 54.70 -14.30 -4.47
N GLN A 242 54.76 -14.33 -3.13
CA GLN A 242 54.84 -13.14 -2.28
C GLN A 242 56.30 -12.88 -1.84
N PRO A 243 56.59 -11.69 -1.30
CA PRO A 243 57.33 -11.70 -0.03
C PRO A 243 56.77 -10.74 1.03
N LYS A 244 56.93 -11.14 2.31
CA LYS A 244 56.54 -10.38 3.50
C LYS A 244 57.72 -9.58 4.09
N GLN A 245 57.41 -8.34 4.48
CA GLN A 245 57.89 -7.56 5.64
C GLN A 245 59.28 -7.82 6.27
N SER A 246 60.07 -6.75 6.32
CA SER A 246 60.62 -6.18 7.58
C SER A 246 60.81 -4.66 7.36
N GLY A 247 60.84 -3.75 8.35
CA GLY A 247 60.63 -3.91 9.79
C GLY A 247 61.68 -3.14 10.62
N SER A 248 61.49 -1.83 10.86
CA SER A 248 62.10 -1.06 11.97
C SER A 248 61.57 0.38 12.05
N ARG A 249 61.49 0.93 13.26
CA ARG A 249 60.97 2.27 13.62
C ARG A 249 61.89 2.91 14.67
N PRO A 250 62.13 4.24 14.65
CA PRO A 250 62.73 4.97 15.76
C PRO A 250 61.76 6.01 16.39
N PRO A 251 62.15 6.66 17.50
CA PRO A 251 62.76 6.10 18.70
C PRO A 251 61.69 5.70 19.75
#